data_AF-A0A3D5H914-F1
#
_entry.id   AF-A0A3D5H914-F1
#
_cell.length_a   1.000
_cell.length_b   1.000
_cell.length_c   1.000
_cell.angle_alpha   90.00
_cell.angle_beta   90.00
_cell.angle_gamma   90.00
#
_symmetry.space_group_name_H-M   'P 1'
#
loop_
_entity.id
_entity.type
_entity.pdbx_description
1 polymer ?
#
loop_
_entity_poly.entity_id
_entity_poly.type
_entity_poly.pdbx_seq_one_letter_code
_entity_poly.pdbx_strand_id
1 'polypeptide(L)'
;MIDSAETRIPPIEDPLLRRIVGRDVSALGELYDLHSSHLYALIWRILGDQFQADLALTETFEQVWEQSDRTRSQFGSSLAWLTRTARDIAVNRLRPNQFAAPEKMRKLPKMEGVMGWHGEIMEAISKLPVEEWSLIEYAYFHGYTRTKLAEYFEIPVEAVKTSIHQGVQSLSVRLQHIVGERVAPIGSLYLDELAALDAVGALEGEDVGEFNRNAPNVNTETQREMARYREVAALFSSCCVCEKQPPAVLRERLLKLI
;
A
#
# COMPACT_ATOMS: atom_id res chain seq x y z
N MET A 1 -1.11 -33.29 -5.67
CA MET A 1 -0.59 -32.33 -6.67
C MET A 1 -1.65 -31.27 -6.86
N ILE A 2 -1.63 -30.24 -6.02
CA ILE A 2 -2.43 -29.04 -6.22
C ILE A 2 -1.52 -28.12 -7.00
N ASP A 3 -1.92 -27.82 -8.22
CA ASP A 3 -1.20 -26.95 -9.14
C ASP A 3 -1.10 -25.57 -8.49
N SER A 4 0.10 -25.20 -8.07
CA SER A 4 0.44 -23.88 -7.56
C SER A 4 0.34 -22.91 -8.73
N ALA A 5 -0.87 -22.42 -9.00
CA ALA A 5 -1.06 -21.25 -9.84
C ALA A 5 -0.25 -20.12 -9.20
N GLU A 6 0.93 -19.86 -9.76
CA GLU A 6 1.80 -18.76 -9.40
C GLU A 6 0.94 -17.49 -9.34
N THR A 7 0.66 -17.04 -8.12
CA THR A 7 -0.06 -15.78 -7.90
C THR A 7 0.92 -14.65 -8.20
N ARG A 8 1.20 -14.47 -9.49
CA ARG A 8 1.94 -13.31 -10.01
C ARG A 8 1.03 -12.11 -9.80
N ILE A 9 1.59 -11.03 -9.28
CA ILE A 9 0.89 -9.74 -9.30
C ILE A 9 0.68 -9.42 -10.77
N PRO A 10 -0.58 -9.29 -11.24
CA PRO A 10 -0.83 -9.02 -12.64
C PRO A 10 -0.15 -7.69 -13.00
N PRO A 11 0.46 -7.59 -14.21
CA PRO A 11 1.07 -6.37 -14.68
C PRO A 11 0.06 -5.20 -14.70
N ILE A 12 0.53 -3.99 -14.99
CA ILE A 12 -0.14 -2.66 -14.95
C ILE A 12 -1.51 -2.58 -15.68
N GLU A 13 -2.01 -3.67 -16.24
CA GLU A 13 -3.40 -3.83 -16.65
C GLU A 13 -4.06 -5.03 -15.94
N ASP A 14 -4.88 -4.76 -14.93
CA ASP A 14 -5.65 -5.79 -14.23
C ASP A 14 -6.97 -6.10 -14.99
N PRO A 15 -7.21 -7.36 -15.41
CA PRO A 15 -8.42 -7.75 -16.12
C PRO A 15 -9.70 -7.63 -15.27
N LEU A 16 -9.62 -7.80 -13.95
CA LEU A 16 -10.75 -7.60 -13.03
C LEU A 16 -11.14 -6.13 -12.97
N LEU A 17 -10.17 -5.21 -12.90
CA LEU A 17 -10.47 -3.77 -12.92
C LEU A 17 -11.16 -3.35 -14.21
N ARG A 18 -10.74 -3.89 -15.36
CA ARG A 18 -11.41 -3.62 -16.64
C ARG A 18 -12.87 -4.07 -16.64
N ARG A 19 -13.17 -5.21 -16.03
CA ARG A 19 -14.55 -5.70 -15.86
C ARG A 19 -15.34 -4.83 -14.87
N ILE A 20 -14.72 -4.37 -13.79
CA ILE A 20 -15.34 -3.47 -12.81
C ILE A 20 -15.70 -2.11 -13.45
N VAL A 21 -14.85 -1.56 -14.33
CA VAL A 21 -15.19 -0.38 -15.15
C VAL A 21 -16.45 -0.63 -15.99
N GLY A 22 -16.60 -1.85 -16.52
CA GLY A 22 -17.83 -2.31 -17.19
C GLY A 22 -19.01 -2.57 -16.25
N ARG A 23 -18.91 -2.22 -14.96
CA ARG A 23 -19.89 -2.48 -13.90
C ARG A 23 -20.24 -3.96 -13.74
N ASP A 24 -19.27 -4.84 -13.94
CA ASP A 24 -19.41 -6.27 -13.63
C ASP A 24 -19.27 -6.52 -12.12
N VAL A 25 -20.40 -6.76 -11.46
CA VAL A 25 -20.46 -7.06 -10.02
C VAL A 25 -19.71 -8.35 -9.67
N SER A 26 -19.65 -9.33 -10.58
CA SER A 26 -18.93 -10.58 -10.33
C SER A 26 -17.42 -10.34 -10.23
N ALA A 27 -16.88 -9.43 -11.04
CA ALA A 27 -15.47 -9.05 -11.00
C ALA A 27 -15.10 -8.36 -9.67
N LEU A 28 -16.01 -7.56 -9.09
CA LEU A 28 -15.80 -7.00 -7.76
C LEU A 28 -15.79 -8.10 -6.67
N GLY A 29 -16.66 -9.10 -6.80
CA GLY A 29 -16.67 -10.27 -5.91
C GLY A 29 -15.36 -11.07 -5.99
N GLU A 30 -14.85 -11.32 -7.20
CA GLU A 30 -13.55 -11.97 -7.42
C GLU A 30 -12.41 -11.16 -6.82
N LEU A 31 -12.43 -9.84 -6.99
CA LEU A 31 -11.43 -8.93 -6.43
C LEU A 31 -11.47 -8.93 -4.89
N TYR A 32 -12.67 -9.00 -4.30
CA TYR A 32 -12.85 -9.14 -2.87
C TYR A 32 -12.27 -10.46 -2.36
N ASP A 33 -12.58 -11.58 -3.01
CA ASP A 33 -12.10 -12.90 -2.62
C ASP A 33 -10.57 -12.99 -2.69
N LEU A 34 -9.96 -12.30 -3.66
CA LEU A 34 -8.51 -12.26 -3.84
C LEU A 34 -7.80 -11.40 -2.79
N HIS A 35 -8.36 -10.24 -2.42
CA HIS A 35 -7.63 -9.23 -1.65
C HIS A 35 -8.10 -8.98 -0.21
N SER A 36 -9.33 -9.37 0.13
CA SER A 36 -9.95 -8.99 1.40
C SER A 36 -9.14 -9.42 2.62
N SER A 37 -8.55 -10.62 2.63
CA SER A 37 -7.79 -11.14 3.77
C SER A 37 -6.57 -10.29 4.14
N HIS A 38 -5.71 -9.92 3.19
CA HIS A 38 -4.51 -9.15 3.48
C HIS A 38 -4.80 -7.66 3.67
N LEU A 39 -5.78 -7.12 2.94
CA LEU A 39 -6.28 -5.77 3.20
C LEU A 39 -6.84 -5.66 4.62
N TYR A 40 -7.62 -6.65 5.06
CA TYR A 40 -8.13 -6.69 6.43
C TYR A 40 -7.00 -6.80 7.45
N ALA A 41 -5.95 -7.58 7.17
CA ALA A 41 -4.77 -7.66 8.02
C ALA A 41 -4.05 -6.30 8.17
N LEU A 42 -3.87 -5.58 7.07
CA LEU A 42 -3.31 -4.23 7.07
C LEU A 42 -4.19 -3.24 7.86
N ILE A 43 -5.49 -3.20 7.54
CA ILE A 43 -6.46 -2.31 8.19
C ILE A 43 -6.52 -2.59 9.70
N TRP A 44 -6.59 -3.86 10.09
CA TRP A 44 -6.61 -4.27 11.49
C TRP A 44 -5.32 -3.87 12.21
N ARG A 45 -4.17 -4.00 11.54
CA ARG A 45 -2.89 -3.58 12.11
C ARG A 45 -2.83 -2.09 12.40
N ILE A 46 -3.44 -1.28 11.53
CA ILE A 46 -3.52 0.17 11.69
C ILE A 46 -4.51 0.52 12.80
N LEU A 47 -5.72 -0.03 12.77
CA LEU A 47 -6.84 0.41 13.61
C LEU A 47 -6.95 -0.30 14.97
N GLY A 48 -6.59 -1.58 15.03
CA GLY A 48 -6.71 -2.43 16.22
C GLY A 48 -8.14 -2.68 16.71
N ASP A 49 -9.16 -2.30 15.95
CA ASP A 49 -10.59 -2.40 16.31
C ASP A 49 -11.39 -3.09 15.20
N GLN A 50 -12.22 -4.08 15.60
CA GLN A 50 -12.99 -4.89 14.65
C GLN A 50 -14.03 -4.10 13.90
N PHE A 51 -14.78 -3.26 14.61
CA PHE A 51 -15.86 -2.51 14.00
C PHE A 51 -15.30 -1.51 12.99
N GLN A 52 -14.21 -0.82 13.34
CA GLN A 52 -13.53 0.08 12.41
C GLN A 52 -12.91 -0.67 11.22
N ALA A 53 -12.35 -1.86 11.44
CA ALA A 53 -11.77 -2.66 10.36
C ALA A 53 -12.82 -3.16 9.35
N ASP A 54 -13.96 -3.65 9.84
CA ASP A 54 -15.08 -4.10 9.00
C ASP A 54 -15.63 -2.96 8.14
N LEU A 55 -15.79 -1.77 8.74
CA LEU A 55 -16.22 -0.57 8.02
C LEU A 55 -15.20 -0.11 6.99
N ALA A 56 -13.92 -0.02 7.37
CA ALA A 56 -12.86 0.43 6.48
C ALA A 56 -12.68 -0.50 5.28
N LEU A 57 -12.77 -1.81 5.47
CA LEU A 57 -12.70 -2.77 4.36
C LEU A 57 -13.88 -2.58 3.40
N THR A 58 -15.10 -2.43 3.94
CA THR A 58 -16.30 -2.21 3.11
C THR A 58 -16.17 -0.94 2.28
N GLU A 59 -15.82 0.18 2.94
CA GLU A 59 -15.60 1.48 2.31
C GLU A 59 -14.51 1.43 1.23
N THR A 60 -13.46 0.62 1.44
CA THR A 60 -12.40 0.43 0.44
C THR A 60 -12.95 -0.11 -0.88
N PHE A 61 -13.76 -1.17 -0.82
CA PHE A 61 -14.33 -1.78 -2.02
C PHE A 61 -15.44 -0.93 -2.65
N GLU A 62 -16.23 -0.24 -1.83
CA GLU A 62 -17.21 0.76 -2.32
C GLU A 62 -16.51 1.88 -3.08
N GLN A 63 -15.43 2.45 -2.51
CA GLN A 63 -14.66 3.50 -3.16
C GLN A 63 -14.03 3.01 -4.47
N VAL A 64 -13.50 1.78 -4.50
CA VAL A 64 -12.97 1.15 -5.71
C VAL A 64 -14.06 0.95 -6.77
N TRP A 65 -15.25 0.55 -6.37
CA TRP A 65 -16.38 0.43 -7.28
C TRP A 65 -16.81 1.79 -7.86
N GLU A 66 -16.94 2.80 -7.02
CA GLU A 66 -17.37 4.14 -7.45
C GLU A 66 -16.35 4.83 -8.36
N GLN A 67 -15.06 4.65 -8.06
CA GLN A 67 -13.96 5.35 -8.71
C GLN A 67 -13.27 4.53 -9.81
N SER A 68 -13.85 3.39 -10.22
CA SER A 68 -13.30 2.47 -11.24
C SER A 68 -12.84 3.16 -12.52
N ASP A 69 -13.55 4.21 -12.93
CA ASP A 69 -13.32 4.91 -14.19
C ASP A 69 -12.09 5.83 -14.15
N ARG A 70 -11.58 6.16 -12.96
CA ARG A 70 -10.43 7.07 -12.74
C ARG A 70 -9.08 6.35 -12.68
N THR A 71 -9.07 5.02 -12.69
CA THR A 71 -7.95 4.21 -12.19
C THR A 71 -6.82 3.96 -13.20
N ARG A 72 -6.97 4.34 -14.46
CA ARG A 72 -6.32 3.61 -15.56
C ARG A 72 -4.79 3.77 -15.74
N SER A 73 -4.08 4.65 -15.01
CA SER A 73 -2.60 4.67 -15.07
C SER A 73 -1.87 5.00 -13.78
N GLN A 74 -2.52 5.66 -12.81
CA GLN A 74 -1.79 6.24 -11.69
C GLN A 74 -1.36 5.21 -10.63
N PHE A 75 -2.17 4.18 -10.35
CA PHE A 75 -1.97 3.32 -9.18
C PHE A 75 -1.17 2.05 -9.43
N GLY A 76 -0.79 1.74 -10.68
CA GLY A 76 -0.19 0.45 -11.03
C GLY A 76 -1.25 -0.65 -11.18
N SER A 77 -1.32 -1.55 -10.21
CA SER A 77 -2.18 -2.74 -10.14
C SER A 77 -3.42 -2.51 -9.27
N SER A 78 -4.36 -3.46 -9.32
CA SER A 78 -5.51 -3.48 -8.41
C SER A 78 -5.10 -3.62 -6.95
N LEU A 79 -4.06 -4.43 -6.68
CA LEU A 79 -3.50 -4.63 -5.35
C LEU A 79 -2.96 -3.30 -4.81
N ALA A 80 -2.17 -2.58 -5.60
CA ALA A 80 -1.63 -1.29 -5.21
C ALA A 80 -2.71 -0.24 -4.96
N TRP A 81 -3.72 -0.18 -5.82
CA TRP A 81 -4.85 0.73 -5.63
C TRP A 81 -5.65 0.41 -4.37
N LEU A 82 -6.12 -0.83 -4.23
CA LEU A 82 -6.87 -1.30 -3.07
C LEU A 82 -6.11 -1.06 -1.78
N THR A 83 -4.80 -1.37 -1.78
CA THR A 83 -3.97 -1.25 -0.61
C THR A 83 -3.76 0.22 -0.22
N ARG A 84 -3.51 1.10 -1.20
CA ARG A 84 -3.42 2.54 -0.95
C ARG A 84 -4.73 3.08 -0.37
N THR A 85 -5.86 2.75 -0.99
CA THR A 85 -7.19 3.18 -0.55
C THR A 85 -7.54 2.65 0.85
N ALA A 86 -7.33 1.36 1.11
CA ALA A 86 -7.55 0.74 2.42
C ALA A 86 -6.73 1.43 3.52
N ARG A 87 -5.46 1.69 3.22
CA ARG A 87 -4.57 2.37 4.16
C ARG A 87 -5.03 3.81 4.41
N ASP A 88 -5.38 4.56 3.39
CA ASP A 88 -5.86 5.94 3.54
C ASP A 88 -7.12 6.02 4.38
N ILE A 89 -8.09 5.12 4.14
CA ILE A 89 -9.30 5.01 4.94
C ILE A 89 -8.95 4.68 6.40
N ALA A 90 -8.06 3.71 6.63
CA ALA A 90 -7.65 3.31 7.97
C ALA A 90 -6.92 4.44 8.72
N VAL A 91 -6.01 5.17 8.05
CA VAL A 91 -5.29 6.30 8.65
C VAL A 91 -6.21 7.49 8.92
N ASN A 92 -7.18 7.76 8.05
CA ASN A 92 -8.18 8.80 8.30
C ASN A 92 -9.10 8.47 9.50
N ARG A 93 -9.30 7.18 9.78
CA ARG A 93 -10.06 6.68 10.94
C ARG A 93 -9.23 6.64 12.22
N LEU A 94 -7.90 6.62 12.14
CA LEU A 94 -7.02 6.69 13.30
C LEU A 94 -7.20 8.02 14.03
N ARG A 95 -7.55 7.95 15.31
CA ARG A 95 -7.58 9.16 16.15
C ARG A 95 -6.14 9.59 16.48
N PRO A 96 -5.84 10.90 16.63
CA PRO A 96 -4.50 11.39 16.99
C PRO A 96 -3.90 10.77 18.26
N ASN A 97 -4.73 10.32 19.21
CA ASN A 97 -4.30 9.68 20.46
C ASN A 97 -4.20 8.15 20.37
N GLN A 98 -4.50 7.55 19.21
CA GLN A 98 -4.47 6.11 18.97
C GLN A 98 -3.23 5.65 18.20
N PHE A 99 -2.33 6.57 17.85
CA PHE A 99 -0.99 6.20 17.38
C PHE A 99 -0.35 5.38 18.50
N ALA A 100 -0.18 4.08 18.26
CA ALA A 100 0.29 3.16 19.27
C ALA A 100 1.61 3.67 19.85
N ALA A 101 1.70 3.78 21.19
CA ALA A 101 2.93 4.17 21.82
C ALA A 101 4.05 3.18 21.43
N PRO A 102 5.25 3.68 21.07
CA PRO A 102 6.32 2.92 20.43
C PRO A 102 6.97 1.81 21.27
N GLU A 103 6.54 1.60 22.52
CA GLU A 103 7.18 0.71 23.49
C GLU A 103 7.04 -0.80 23.18
N LYS A 104 6.43 -1.15 22.05
CA LYS A 104 6.35 -2.53 21.56
C LYS A 104 7.01 -2.71 20.21
N MET A 105 8.33 -2.53 20.11
CA MET A 105 9.07 -3.12 18.98
C MET A 105 10.53 -3.45 19.29
N ARG A 106 10.79 -4.76 19.41
CA ARG A 106 12.09 -5.36 19.08
C ARG A 106 11.96 -6.66 18.31
N LYS A 107 10.77 -6.97 17.81
CA LYS A 107 10.58 -8.08 16.88
C LYS A 107 10.00 -7.47 15.63
N LEU A 108 10.75 -7.59 14.53
CA LEU A 108 10.16 -7.53 13.19
C LEU A 108 8.84 -8.31 13.25
N PRO A 109 7.73 -7.74 12.76
CA PRO A 109 6.47 -8.45 12.71
C PRO A 109 6.69 -9.80 12.04
N LYS A 110 6.00 -10.84 12.53
CA LYS A 110 5.86 -12.08 11.78
C LYS A 110 5.04 -11.78 10.53
N MET A 111 5.71 -11.32 9.49
CA MET A 111 5.24 -11.47 8.13
C MET A 111 5.34 -12.98 7.88
N GLU A 112 4.22 -13.64 7.67
CA GLU A 112 4.14 -15.06 7.32
C GLU A 112 3.31 -15.11 6.04
N GLY A 113 3.83 -14.60 4.93
CA GLY A 113 3.00 -14.22 3.79
C GLY A 113 2.11 -15.34 3.23
N VAL A 114 0.91 -14.96 2.81
CA VAL A 114 -0.05 -15.84 2.11
C VAL A 114 0.38 -16.02 0.64
N MET A 115 1.20 -15.09 0.13
CA MET A 115 1.74 -15.11 -1.23
C MET A 115 3.13 -15.75 -1.29
N GLY A 116 3.40 -16.43 -2.42
CA GLY A 116 4.66 -17.14 -2.68
C GLY A 116 5.92 -16.26 -2.72
N TRP A 117 5.77 -14.94 -2.65
CA TRP A 117 6.85 -13.95 -2.74
C TRP A 117 7.39 -13.51 -1.36
N HIS A 118 6.91 -14.12 -0.28
CA HIS A 118 7.28 -13.73 1.07
C HIS A 118 8.79 -13.80 1.31
N GLY A 119 9.47 -14.83 0.78
CA GLY A 119 10.91 -15.00 0.94
C GLY A 119 11.71 -13.87 0.29
N GLU A 120 11.36 -13.52 -0.94
CA GLU A 120 12.00 -12.48 -1.74
C GLU A 120 11.78 -11.09 -1.11
N ILE A 121 10.58 -10.82 -0.60
CA ILE A 121 10.25 -9.56 0.09
C ILE A 121 11.05 -9.45 1.39
N MET A 122 11.08 -10.51 2.21
CA MET A 122 11.84 -10.51 3.45
C MET A 122 13.34 -10.43 3.21
N GLU A 123 13.84 -11.09 2.16
CA GLU A 123 15.24 -10.95 1.75
C GLU A 123 15.53 -9.50 1.35
N ALA A 124 14.69 -8.88 0.51
CA ALA A 124 14.87 -7.50 0.10
C ALA A 124 14.90 -6.54 1.30
N ILE A 125 13.95 -6.67 2.23
CA ILE A 125 13.90 -5.88 3.48
C ILE A 125 15.16 -6.12 4.33
N SER A 126 15.65 -7.36 4.43
CA SER A 126 16.85 -7.68 5.23
C SER A 126 18.14 -7.00 4.73
N LYS A 127 18.14 -6.49 3.50
CA LYS A 127 19.27 -5.79 2.90
C LYS A 127 19.18 -4.27 3.06
N LEU A 128 18.11 -3.73 3.65
CA LEU A 128 18.00 -2.31 3.97
C LEU A 128 18.68 -2.01 5.32
N PRO A 129 19.22 -0.79 5.49
CA PRO A 129 19.50 -0.25 6.81
C PRO A 129 18.26 -0.33 7.71
N VAL A 130 18.47 -0.65 8.99
CA VAL A 130 17.38 -0.83 9.95
C VAL A 130 16.57 0.45 10.10
N GLU A 131 17.23 1.59 10.01
CA GLU A 131 16.66 2.92 10.11
C GLU A 131 15.70 3.24 8.94
N GLU A 132 16.11 2.94 7.70
CA GLU A 132 15.27 3.12 6.50
C GLU A 132 14.02 2.23 6.55
N TRP A 133 14.19 0.95 6.90
CA TRP A 133 13.07 0.04 7.05
C TRP A 133 12.13 0.49 8.17
N SER A 134 12.66 0.95 9.30
CA SER A 134 11.83 1.40 10.43
C SER A 134 10.95 2.59 10.03
N LEU A 135 11.48 3.55 9.27
CA LEU A 135 10.69 4.66 8.76
C LEU A 135 9.57 4.20 7.82
N ILE A 136 9.89 3.29 6.89
CA ILE A 136 8.90 2.70 5.97
C ILE A 136 7.85 1.90 6.72
N GLU A 137 8.25 1.10 7.71
CA GLU A 137 7.35 0.27 8.51
C GLU A 137 6.36 1.14 9.30
N TYR A 138 6.85 2.16 10.01
CA TYR A 138 6.01 3.04 10.82
C TYR A 138 5.11 3.94 9.96
N ALA A 139 5.65 4.45 8.85
CA ALA A 139 4.82 5.10 7.85
C ALA A 139 3.70 4.15 7.44
N TYR A 140 4.06 3.03 6.84
CA TYR A 140 3.13 2.19 6.11
C TYR A 140 2.12 1.47 7.00
N PHE A 141 2.59 0.82 8.07
CA PHE A 141 1.75 -0.04 8.91
C PHE A 141 1.18 0.63 10.15
N HIS A 142 1.72 1.77 10.54
CA HIS A 142 1.29 2.48 11.76
C HIS A 142 0.66 3.84 11.45
N GLY A 143 0.60 4.22 10.17
CA GLY A 143 -0.06 5.45 9.73
C GLY A 143 0.69 6.72 10.09
N TYR A 144 1.97 6.63 10.46
CA TYR A 144 2.75 7.80 10.87
C TYR A 144 2.95 8.72 9.68
N THR A 145 2.65 9.99 9.89
CA THR A 145 3.02 11.05 8.95
C THR A 145 4.51 11.36 9.10
N ARG A 146 5.14 11.94 8.08
CA ARG A 146 6.58 12.24 8.15
C ARG A 146 6.97 13.17 9.32
N THR A 147 6.12 14.09 9.76
CA THR A 147 6.40 14.98 10.90
C THR A 147 6.37 14.16 12.18
N LYS A 148 5.43 13.22 12.31
CA LYS A 148 5.43 12.27 13.42
C LYS A 148 6.64 11.35 13.41
N LEU A 149 7.09 10.92 12.22
CA LEU A 149 8.32 10.15 12.09
C LEU A 149 9.54 10.97 12.50
N ALA A 150 9.62 12.24 12.06
CA ALA A 150 10.71 13.15 12.41
C ALA A 150 10.79 13.39 13.93
N GLU A 151 9.63 13.65 14.55
CA GLU A 151 9.50 13.78 16.00
C GLU A 151 9.90 12.49 16.71
N TYR A 152 9.43 11.34 16.24
CA TYR A 152 9.63 10.06 16.90
C TYR A 152 11.06 9.52 16.79
N PHE A 153 11.67 9.61 15.61
CA PHE A 153 13.05 9.15 15.38
C PHE A 153 14.09 10.22 15.72
N GLU A 154 13.67 11.40 16.17
CA GLU A 154 14.54 12.55 16.50
C GLU A 154 15.47 12.95 15.34
N ILE A 155 14.96 12.90 14.11
CA ILE A 155 15.68 13.28 12.89
C ILE A 155 14.95 14.42 12.15
N PRO A 156 15.66 15.24 11.35
CA PRO A 156 15.02 16.27 10.54
C PRO A 156 13.95 15.70 9.59
N VAL A 157 12.88 16.44 9.33
CA VAL A 157 11.81 16.05 8.38
C VAL A 157 12.39 15.72 7.00
N GLU A 158 13.38 16.48 6.54
CA GLU A 158 14.06 16.22 5.26
C GLU A 158 14.81 14.88 5.28
N ALA A 159 15.42 14.50 6.40
CA ALA A 159 16.05 13.19 6.55
C ALA A 159 15.04 12.04 6.47
N VAL A 160 13.81 12.24 6.97
CA VAL A 160 12.70 11.27 6.80
C VAL A 160 12.36 11.10 5.32
N LYS A 161 12.21 12.19 4.57
CA LYS A 161 11.87 12.15 3.13
C LYS A 161 12.91 11.34 2.35
N THR A 162 14.18 11.73 2.50
CA THR A 162 15.29 11.10 1.79
C THR A 162 15.46 9.63 2.18
N SER A 163 15.33 9.28 3.47
CA SER A 163 15.47 7.88 3.92
C SER A 163 14.35 6.98 3.40
N ILE A 164 13.09 7.48 3.41
CA ILE A 164 11.96 6.73 2.84
C ILE A 164 12.16 6.55 1.33
N HIS A 165 12.56 7.61 0.62
CA HIS A 165 12.86 7.52 -0.81
C HIS A 165 13.94 6.46 -1.11
N GLN A 166 15.08 6.52 -0.40
CA GLN A 166 16.18 5.56 -0.56
C GLN A 166 15.76 4.12 -0.27
N GLY A 167 15.02 3.91 0.82
CA GLY A 167 14.54 2.57 1.19
C GLY A 167 13.56 2.01 0.16
N VAL A 168 12.55 2.79 -0.26
CA VAL A 168 11.57 2.34 -1.26
C VAL A 168 12.23 2.13 -2.64
N GLN A 169 13.18 2.98 -3.01
CA GLN A 169 13.98 2.81 -4.23
C GLN A 169 14.82 1.53 -4.19
N SER A 170 15.51 1.27 -3.08
CA SER A 170 16.29 0.04 -2.85
C SER A 170 15.41 -1.20 -2.96
N LEU A 171 14.22 -1.18 -2.33
CA LEU A 171 13.24 -2.26 -2.43
C LEU A 171 12.73 -2.43 -3.86
N SER A 172 12.44 -1.33 -4.57
CA SER A 172 12.00 -1.37 -5.97
C SER A 172 13.03 -2.03 -6.88
N VAL A 173 14.32 -1.71 -6.71
CA VAL A 173 15.40 -2.31 -7.48
C VAL A 173 15.51 -3.81 -7.18
N ARG A 174 15.39 -4.22 -5.93
CA ARG A 174 15.50 -5.62 -5.51
C ARG A 174 14.29 -6.45 -5.95
N LEU A 175 13.10 -5.86 -5.91
CA LEU A 175 11.83 -6.50 -6.24
C LEU A 175 11.43 -6.29 -7.70
N GLN A 176 12.29 -5.72 -8.55
CA GLN A 176 12.00 -5.44 -9.97
C GLN A 176 11.51 -6.66 -10.76
N HIS A 177 11.95 -7.86 -10.38
CA HIS A 177 11.51 -9.11 -11.01
C HIS A 177 10.07 -9.50 -10.66
N ILE A 178 9.52 -8.93 -9.57
CA ILE A 178 8.13 -9.10 -9.11
C ILE A 178 7.25 -7.96 -9.64
N VAL A 179 7.73 -6.71 -9.58
CA VAL A 179 6.91 -5.51 -9.91
C VAL A 179 7.03 -5.05 -11.38
N GLY A 180 7.91 -5.64 -12.19
CA GLY A 180 8.06 -5.35 -13.63
C GLY A 180 9.35 -4.59 -14.03
N GLU A 181 9.66 -4.60 -15.34
CA GLU A 181 10.97 -4.20 -15.91
C GLU A 181 11.49 -2.81 -15.52
N ARG A 182 12.80 -2.62 -15.56
CA ARG A 182 13.58 -1.43 -15.14
C ARG A 182 13.20 -0.13 -15.87
N VAL A 183 12.78 0.90 -15.13
CA VAL A 183 12.67 2.29 -15.58
C VAL A 183 13.95 3.02 -15.16
N ALA A 184 14.51 3.83 -16.06
CA ALA A 184 15.71 4.60 -15.76
C ALA A 184 15.37 5.69 -14.72
N PRO A 185 16.30 6.08 -13.84
CA PRO A 185 16.05 7.20 -12.92
C PRO A 185 15.75 8.46 -13.73
N ILE A 186 14.61 9.10 -13.44
CA ILE A 186 14.19 10.32 -14.11
C ILE A 186 14.68 11.51 -13.28
N GLY A 187 15.15 12.55 -13.97
CA GLY A 187 15.70 13.75 -13.34
C GLY A 187 14.68 14.71 -12.74
N SER A 188 13.86 14.28 -11.77
CA SER A 188 13.03 15.18 -10.96
C SER A 188 13.19 14.89 -9.46
N LEU A 189 14.38 15.18 -8.94
CA LEU A 189 14.85 14.90 -7.57
C LEU A 189 13.84 15.14 -6.43
N TYR A 190 12.84 16.02 -6.58
CA TYR A 190 11.92 16.37 -5.48
C TYR A 190 10.57 15.63 -5.54
N LEU A 191 9.99 15.44 -6.73
CA LEU A 191 8.71 14.74 -6.83
C LEU A 191 8.86 13.23 -6.59
N ASP A 192 10.04 12.67 -6.88
CA ASP A 192 10.34 11.26 -6.65
C ASP A 192 10.40 10.95 -5.14
N GLU A 193 10.85 11.91 -4.32
CA GLU A 193 10.80 11.82 -2.86
C GLU A 193 9.35 11.88 -2.34
N LEU A 194 8.53 12.79 -2.87
CA LEU A 194 7.11 12.88 -2.53
C LEU A 194 6.32 11.64 -2.97
N ALA A 195 6.68 11.04 -4.11
CA ALA A 195 6.10 9.81 -4.60
C ALA A 195 6.37 8.62 -3.68
N ALA A 196 7.60 8.51 -3.15
CA ALA A 196 7.93 7.48 -2.17
C ALA A 196 7.13 7.67 -0.86
N LEU A 197 7.02 8.91 -0.39
CA LEU A 197 6.19 9.26 0.76
C LEU A 197 4.70 8.99 0.52
N ASP A 198 4.20 9.25 -0.68
CA ASP A 198 2.83 8.93 -1.07
C ASP A 198 2.61 7.42 -1.05
N ALA A 199 3.53 6.66 -1.62
CA ALA A 199 3.43 5.21 -1.71
C ALA A 199 3.36 4.55 -0.33
N VAL A 200 4.17 5.01 0.63
CA VAL A 200 4.09 4.53 2.02
C VAL A 200 3.03 5.27 2.85
N GLY A 201 2.40 6.27 2.27
CA GLY A 201 1.33 7.09 2.83
C GLY A 201 1.73 7.96 4.03
N ALA A 202 2.95 8.48 3.99
CA ALA A 202 3.51 9.41 4.97
C ALA A 202 3.38 10.90 4.57
N LEU A 203 2.76 11.20 3.41
CA LEU A 203 2.47 12.58 2.99
C LEU A 203 1.54 13.28 4.00
N GLU A 204 1.79 14.56 4.23
CA GLU A 204 0.94 15.42 5.06
C GLU A 204 1.07 16.89 4.65
N GLY A 205 0.12 17.72 5.09
CA GLY A 205 0.24 19.17 5.01
C GLY A 205 0.41 19.70 3.58
N GLU A 206 1.37 20.62 3.42
CA GLU A 206 1.61 21.31 2.14
C GLU A 206 2.01 20.36 1.01
N ASP A 207 2.68 19.24 1.32
CA ASP A 207 3.18 18.30 0.32
C ASP A 207 2.09 17.45 -0.30
N VAL A 208 0.99 17.19 0.42
CA VAL A 208 -0.20 16.57 -0.20
C VAL A 208 -0.73 17.50 -1.29
N GLY A 209 -0.83 18.80 -0.99
CA GLY A 209 -1.28 19.80 -1.95
C GLY A 209 -0.31 19.93 -3.13
N GLU A 210 0.99 19.96 -2.86
CA GLU A 210 2.03 20.06 -3.89
C GLU A 210 2.08 18.81 -4.79
N PHE A 211 2.09 17.62 -4.19
CA PHE A 211 2.04 16.36 -4.90
C PHE A 211 0.80 16.29 -5.80
N ASN A 212 -0.39 16.61 -5.29
CA ASN A 212 -1.62 16.58 -6.07
C ASN A 212 -1.64 17.60 -7.22
N ARG A 213 -1.02 18.77 -7.05
CA ARG A 213 -0.91 19.79 -8.13
C ARG A 213 0.01 19.33 -9.27
N ASN A 214 1.08 18.60 -8.94
CA ASN A 214 2.13 18.25 -9.89
C ASN A 214 1.96 16.85 -10.49
N ALA A 215 1.42 15.88 -9.74
CA ALA A 215 1.28 14.49 -10.15
C ALA A 215 0.57 14.27 -11.51
N PRO A 216 -0.50 15.01 -11.88
CA PRO A 216 -1.14 14.85 -13.18
C PRO A 216 -0.29 15.32 -14.36
N ASN A 217 0.68 16.21 -14.12
CA ASN A 217 1.47 16.87 -15.16
C ASN A 217 2.84 16.21 -15.39
N VAL A 218 3.12 15.11 -14.69
CA VAL A 218 4.41 14.43 -14.81
C VAL A 218 4.45 13.54 -16.04
N ASN A 219 5.65 13.34 -16.57
CA ASN A 219 5.84 12.49 -17.72
C ASN A 219 5.48 11.02 -17.40
N THR A 220 5.22 10.24 -18.45
CA THR A 220 4.82 8.82 -18.34
C THR A 220 5.81 7.98 -17.53
N GLU A 221 7.09 8.32 -17.58
CA GLU A 221 8.13 7.58 -16.86
C GLU A 221 7.98 7.82 -15.34
N THR A 222 7.71 9.06 -14.91
CA THR A 222 7.52 9.39 -13.48
C THR A 222 6.23 8.74 -12.98
N GLN A 223 5.17 8.71 -13.79
CA GLN A 223 3.95 7.98 -13.44
C GLN A 223 4.22 6.47 -13.25
N ARG A 224 5.09 5.88 -14.07
CA ARG A 224 5.51 4.47 -13.90
C ARG A 224 6.33 4.27 -12.65
N GLU A 225 7.22 5.20 -12.31
CA GLU A 225 8.01 5.15 -11.08
C GLU A 225 7.12 5.23 -9.84
N MET A 226 6.18 6.19 -9.81
CA MET A 226 5.17 6.32 -8.77
C MET A 226 4.34 5.05 -8.61
N ALA A 227 3.89 4.46 -9.73
CA ALA A 227 3.16 3.20 -9.72
C ALA A 227 3.99 2.06 -9.11
N ARG A 228 5.30 1.98 -9.39
CA ARG A 228 6.20 0.97 -8.78
C ARG A 228 6.33 1.13 -7.28
N TYR A 229 6.51 2.37 -6.79
CA TYR A 229 6.58 2.61 -5.36
C TYR A 229 5.29 2.13 -4.66
N ARG A 230 4.14 2.35 -5.30
CA ARG A 230 2.86 1.83 -4.81
C ARG A 230 2.79 0.30 -4.86
N GLU A 231 3.30 -0.34 -5.92
CA GLU A 231 3.41 -1.81 -5.96
C GLU A 231 4.28 -2.36 -4.83
N VAL A 232 5.46 -1.78 -4.62
CA VAL A 232 6.37 -2.19 -3.56
C VAL A 232 5.71 -2.04 -2.19
N ALA A 233 5.03 -0.94 -1.96
CA ALA A 233 4.25 -0.76 -0.74
C ALA A 233 3.17 -1.85 -0.61
N ALA A 234 2.45 -2.15 -1.68
CA ALA A 234 1.38 -3.13 -1.68
C ALA A 234 1.85 -4.58 -1.46
N LEU A 235 3.07 -4.91 -1.88
CA LEU A 235 3.72 -6.17 -1.55
C LEU A 235 3.82 -6.40 -0.04
N PHE A 236 4.03 -5.35 0.76
CA PHE A 236 4.09 -5.49 2.21
C PHE A 236 2.74 -5.93 2.80
N SER A 237 1.63 -5.40 2.27
CA SER A 237 0.28 -5.82 2.64
C SER A 237 0.07 -7.32 2.39
N SER A 238 0.50 -7.83 1.23
CA SER A 238 0.35 -9.25 0.88
C SER A 238 1.10 -10.23 1.80
N CYS A 239 2.12 -9.73 2.50
CA CYS A 239 2.90 -10.47 3.48
C CYS A 239 2.29 -10.42 4.89
N CYS A 240 1.25 -9.62 5.11
CA CYS A 240 0.56 -9.54 6.38
C CYS A 240 -0.39 -10.72 6.54
N VAL A 241 -0.29 -11.39 7.70
CA VAL A 241 -1.29 -12.35 8.15
C VAL A 241 -2.00 -11.75 9.34
N CYS A 242 -3.33 -11.90 9.33
CA CYS A 242 -4.14 -11.68 10.49
C CYS A 242 -4.86 -12.99 10.83
N GLU A 243 -4.82 -13.39 12.10
CA GLU A 243 -5.69 -14.45 12.61
C GLU A 243 -7.17 -14.08 12.44
N LYS A 244 -7.47 -12.78 12.37
CA LYS A 244 -8.81 -12.27 12.09
C LYS A 244 -9.01 -12.19 10.57
N GLN A 245 -10.05 -12.87 10.09
CA GLN A 245 -10.50 -12.78 8.72
C GLN A 245 -11.72 -11.84 8.64
N PRO A 246 -11.92 -11.16 7.51
CA PRO A 246 -13.12 -10.37 7.31
C PRO A 246 -14.36 -11.27 7.44
N PRO A 247 -15.41 -10.82 8.15
CA PRO A 247 -16.65 -11.59 8.25
C PRO A 247 -17.22 -11.90 6.86
N ALA A 248 -17.60 -13.16 6.61
CA ALA A 248 -18.15 -13.59 5.31
C ALA A 248 -19.37 -12.75 4.87
N VAL A 249 -20.13 -12.23 5.84
CA VAL A 249 -21.29 -11.36 5.59
C VAL A 249 -20.93 -10.03 4.92
N LEU A 250 -19.68 -9.55 5.06
CA LEU A 250 -19.26 -8.29 4.45
C LEU A 250 -19.28 -8.37 2.92
N ARG A 251 -18.80 -9.49 2.36
CA ARG A 251 -18.86 -9.74 0.92
C ARG A 251 -20.30 -9.68 0.41
N GLU A 252 -21.21 -10.39 1.06
CA GLU A 252 -22.62 -10.43 0.64
C GLU A 252 -23.31 -9.06 0.76
N ARG A 253 -22.98 -8.29 1.80
CA ARG A 253 -23.52 -6.93 1.99
C ARG A 253 -23.00 -5.99 0.91
N LEU A 254 -21.70 -5.99 0.66
CA LEU A 254 -21.07 -5.19 -0.37
C LEU A 254 -21.73 -5.43 -1.74
N LEU A 255 -21.86 -6.70 -2.14
CA LEU A 255 -22.44 -7.04 -3.44
C LEU A 255 -23.96 -6.80 -3.56
N LYS A 256 -24.65 -6.51 -2.46
CA LYS A 256 -26.08 -6.14 -2.46
C LYS A 256 -26.31 -4.63 -2.50
N LEU A 257 -25.32 -3.85 -2.09
CA LEU A 257 -25.38 -2.38 -2.04
C LEU A 257 -25.04 -1.73 -3.40
N ILE A 258 -24.40 -2.50 -4.27
CA ILE A 258 -23.88 -2.12 -5.58
C ILE A 258 -24.80 -2.63 -6.69
#